data_AF-A0AAW3V367-F1
#
_entry.id   AF-A0AAW3V367-F1
#
_cell.length_a   1.000
_cell.length_b   1.000
_cell.length_c   1.000
_cell.angle_alpha   90.00
_cell.angle_beta   90.00
_cell.angle_gamma   90.00
#
_symmetry.space_group_name_H-M   'P 1'
#
loop_
_entity.id
_entity.type
_entity.pdbx_description
1 polymer ?
#
loop_
_entity_poly.entity_id
_entity_poly.type
_entity_poly.pdbx_seq_one_letter_code
_entity_poly.pdbx_strand_id
1 'polypeptide(L)' 'MFEAAKLLGVTSHAIRRLINDRVLPAEQVMPDAPWQIRASDLRSDAVTAALSRKHRPCRNDGEGQIPMFIEASEGGAQ' A
#
# COMPACT_ATOMS: atom_id res chain seq x y z
N MET A 1 -3.02 11.24 -9.83
CA MET A 1 -3.31 10.84 -8.42
C MET A 1 -4.41 11.68 -7.78
N PHE A 2 -4.28 13.02 -7.70
CA PHE A 2 -5.31 13.89 -7.10
C PHE A 2 -6.71 13.70 -7.70
N GLU A 3 -6.82 13.66 -9.03
CA GLU A 3 -8.11 13.43 -9.71
C GLU A 3 -8.75 12.08 -9.37
N ALA A 4 -7.95 11.01 -9.31
CA ALA A 4 -8.44 9.69 -8.91
C ALA A 4 -8.96 9.68 -7.47
N ALA A 5 -8.23 10.36 -6.57
CA ALA A 5 -8.62 10.49 -5.17
C ALA A 5 -9.95 11.25 -5.03
N LYS A 6 -10.10 12.36 -5.77
CA LYS A 6 -11.35 13.15 -5.83
C LYS A 6 -12.51 12.32 -6.38
N LEU A 7 -12.28 11.54 -7.43
CA LEU A 7 -13.32 10.69 -8.04
C LEU A 7 -13.81 9.59 -7.11
N LEU A 8 -12.91 9.00 -6.31
CA LEU A 8 -13.23 7.94 -5.36
C LEU A 8 -13.60 8.45 -3.95
N GLY A 9 -13.50 9.76 -3.70
CA GLY A 9 -13.75 10.33 -2.37
C GLY A 9 -12.75 9.90 -1.30
N VAL A 10 -11.51 9.61 -1.70
CA VAL A 10 -10.43 9.13 -0.81
C VAL A 10 -9.26 10.10 -0.81
N THR A 11 -8.25 9.87 0.03
CA THR A 11 -7.03 10.68 0.03
C THR A 11 -6.05 10.21 -1.05
N SER A 12 -5.17 11.11 -1.51
CA SER A 12 -4.07 10.75 -2.42
C SER A 12 -3.17 9.64 -1.85
N HIS A 13 -3.03 9.59 -0.52
CA HIS A 13 -2.29 8.53 0.16
C HIS A 13 -2.93 7.15 -0.05
N ALA A 14 -4.27 7.05 0.01
CA ALA A 14 -4.98 5.81 -0.27
C ALA A 14 -4.73 5.32 -1.71
N ILE A 15 -4.73 6.24 -2.69
CA ILE A 15 -4.40 5.88 -4.08
C ILE A 15 -2.95 5.38 -4.19
N ARG A 16 -1.99 6.04 -3.54
CA ARG A 16 -0.58 5.60 -3.56
C ARG A 16 -0.43 4.20 -2.97
N ARG A 17 -1.14 3.93 -1.88
CA ARG A 17 -1.18 2.59 -1.27
C ARG A 17 -1.75 1.55 -2.24
N LEU A 18 -2.89 1.82 -2.88
CA LEU A 18 -3.49 0.87 -3.83
C LEU A 18 -2.55 0.52 -5.00
N ILE A 19 -1.75 1.48 -5.45
CA ILE A 19 -0.73 1.26 -6.48
C ILE A 19 0.41 0.40 -5.93
N ASN A 20 0.93 0.71 -4.74
CA ASN A 20 1.99 -0.07 -4.10
C ASN A 20 1.57 -1.50 -3.79
N ASP A 21 0.32 -1.70 -3.32
CA ASP A 21 -0.30 -2.99 -3.04
C ASP A 21 -0.69 -3.74 -4.34
N ARG A 22 -0.42 -3.16 -5.52
CA ARG A 22 -0.76 -3.67 -6.86
C ARG A 22 -2.24 -3.99 -7.08
N VAL A 23 -3.12 -3.34 -6.32
CA VAL A 23 -4.58 -3.44 -6.48
C VAL A 23 -5.06 -2.53 -7.60
N LEU A 24 -4.48 -1.34 -7.72
CA LEU A 24 -4.79 -0.37 -8.75
C LEU A 24 -3.67 -0.35 -9.80
N PRO A 25 -3.92 -0.80 -11.04
CA PRO A 25 -2.98 -0.65 -12.14
C PRO A 25 -2.67 0.83 -12.38
N ALA A 26 -1.38 1.15 -12.39
CA ALA A 26 -0.89 2.48 -12.72
C ALA A 26 0.48 2.37 -13.39
N GLU A 27 0.74 3.27 -14.32
CA GLU A 27 1.99 3.31 -15.09
C GLU A 27 2.73 4.62 -14.83
N GLN A 28 4.06 4.54 -14.71
CA GLN A 28 4.94 5.70 -14.80
C GLN A 28 5.69 5.63 -16.13
N VAL A 29 5.71 6.74 -16.87
CA VAL A 29 6.42 6.82 -18.15
C VAL A 29 7.94 6.84 -17.98
N MET A 30 8.43 7.34 -16.85
CA MET A 30 9.82 7.29 -16.43
C MET A 30 9.89 7.35 -14.89
N PRO A 31 11.03 7.01 -14.26
CA PRO A 31 11.20 7.16 -12.82
C PRO A 31 10.79 8.57 -12.35
N ASP A 32 10.09 8.62 -11.22
CA ASP A 32 9.55 9.86 -10.61
C ASP A 32 8.49 10.61 -11.44
N ALA A 33 8.07 10.07 -12.58
CA ALA A 33 6.96 10.63 -13.32
C ALA A 33 5.63 10.48 -12.55
N PRO A 34 4.65 11.37 -12.80
CA PRO A 34 3.30 11.19 -12.30
C PRO A 34 2.69 9.87 -12.78
N TRP A 35 2.04 9.16 -11.85
CA TRP A 35 1.28 7.95 -12.16
C TRP A 35 0.11 8.24 -13.12
N GLN A 36 0.10 7.55 -14.25
CA GLN A 36 -1.04 7.46 -15.15
C GLN A 36 -1.95 6.33 -14.69
N ILE A 37 -3.24 6.63 -14.52
CA ILE A 37 -4.25 5.70 -14.01
C ILE A 37 -5.44 5.75 -14.96
N ARG A 38 -5.90 4.61 -15.45
CA ARG A 38 -7.09 4.56 -16.32
C ARG A 38 -8.34 4.71 -15.47
N ALA A 39 -9.31 5.48 -15.97
CA ALA A 39 -10.57 5.70 -15.26
C ALA A 39 -11.41 4.44 -15.10
N SER A 40 -11.28 3.46 -16.01
CA SER A 40 -11.89 2.13 -15.92
C SER A 40 -11.44 1.38 -14.67
N ASP A 41 -10.15 1.45 -14.37
CA ASP A 41 -9.51 0.61 -13.36
C ASP A 41 -9.87 1.09 -11.95
N LEU A 42 -10.16 2.39 -11.80
CA LEU A 42 -10.68 2.98 -10.57
C LEU A 42 -12.03 2.38 -10.13
N ARG A 43 -12.82 1.86 -11.07
CA ARG A 43 -14.15 1.29 -10.83
C ARG A 43 -14.13 -0.24 -10.72
N SER A 44 -12.95 -0.85 -10.75
CA SER A 44 -12.83 -2.30 -10.63
C SER A 44 -13.25 -2.80 -9.25
N ASP A 45 -13.83 -4.01 -9.20
CA ASP A 45 -14.28 -4.64 -7.96
C ASP A 45 -13.15 -4.81 -6.95
N ALA A 46 -11.92 -5.04 -7.42
CA ALA A 46 -10.73 -5.15 -6.58
C ALA A 46 -10.45 -3.85 -5.81
N VAL A 47 -10.57 -2.69 -6.47
CA VAL A 47 -10.40 -1.37 -5.85
C VAL A 47 -11.53 -1.11 -4.86
N THR A 48 -12.79 -1.38 -5.23
CA THR A 48 -13.93 -1.21 -4.34
C THR A 48 -13.82 -2.10 -3.09
N ALA A 49 -13.42 -3.36 -3.25
CA ALA A 49 -13.21 -4.29 -2.16
C ALA A 49 -12.03 -3.89 -1.25
N ALA A 50 -10.96 -3.32 -1.82
CA ALA A 50 -9.85 -2.82 -1.02
C ALA A 50 -10.25 -1.58 -0.19
N LEU A 51 -11.08 -0.69 -0.75
CA LEU A 51 -11.57 0.50 -0.05
C LEU A 51 -12.62 0.18 1.03
N SER A 52 -13.38 -0.90 0.88
CA SER A 52 -14.38 -1.31 1.88
C SER A 52 -13.76 -1.87 3.17
N ARG A 53 -12.47 -2.23 3.15
CA ARG A 53 -11.71 -2.71 4.34
C ARG A 53 -11.42 -1.57 5.32
N LYS A 54 -12.46 -1.03 5.95
CA LYS A 54 -12.40 0.15 6.85
C LYS A 54 -11.74 -0.11 8.22
N HIS A 55 -11.48 -1.36 8.61
CA HIS A 55 -11.17 -1.69 10.00
C HIS A 55 -9.71 -2.12 10.27
N ARG A 56 -8.86 -2.27 9.24
CA ARG A 56 -7.45 -2.66 9.45
C ARG A 56 -6.55 -1.44 9.36
N PRO A 57 -5.66 -1.20 10.33
CA PRO A 57 -4.59 -0.23 10.18
C PRO A 57 -3.83 -0.46 8.86
N CYS A 58 -3.48 0.62 8.17
CA CYS A 58 -2.65 0.58 6.96
C CYS A 58 -1.20 0.25 7.37
N ARG A 59 -0.94 -0.97 7.84
CA ARG A 59 0.43 -1.44 8.06
C ARG A 59 0.99 -1.81 6.69
N ASN A 60 2.10 -1.19 6.30
CA ASN A 60 3.03 -1.89 5.43
C ASN A 60 3.45 -3.14 6.18
N ASP A 61 3.41 -4.29 5.52
CA ASP A 61 4.04 -5.49 6.06
C ASP A 61 5.48 -5.10 6.39
N GLY A 62 5.87 -5.22 7.66
CA GLY A 62 7.10 -4.64 8.19
C GLY A 62 8.35 -5.37 7.72
N GLU A 63 8.47 -5.63 6.42
CA GLU A 63 9.71 -6.04 5.77
C GLU A 63 10.78 -5.00 6.11
N GLY A 64 11.68 -5.36 7.03
CA GLY A 64 12.71 -4.48 7.57
C GLY A 64 12.53 -4.06 9.03
N GLN A 65 11.50 -4.54 9.75
CA GLN A 65 11.48 -4.39 11.21
C GLN A 65 12.57 -5.28 11.83
N ILE A 66 13.65 -4.65 12.27
CA ILE A 66 14.70 -5.31 13.03
C ILE A 66 14.11 -5.67 14.41
N PRO A 67 14.14 -6.94 14.83
CA PRO A 67 13.63 -7.32 16.14
C PRO A 67 14.41 -6.59 17.23
N MET A 68 13.68 -6.01 18.20
CA MET A 68 14.27 -5.27 19.31
C MET A 68 15.10 -6.17 20.25
N PHE A 69 14.87 -7.48 20.20
CA PHE A 69 15.62 -8.48 20.96
C PHE A 69 16.15 -9.56 20.01
N ILE A 70 17.47 -9.78 20.06
CA ILE A 70 18.12 -10.95 19.49
C ILE A 70 18.22 -11.94 20.64
N GLU A 71 17.32 -12.92 20.72
CA GLU A 71 17.47 -13.99 21.72
C GLU A 71 18.51 -15.00 21.24
N ALA A 72 19.69 -14.94 21.85
CA ALA A 72 20.64 -16.05 21.91
C ALA A 72 21.46 -15.95 23.20
N SER A 73 20.82 -16.19 24.34
CA SER A 73 21.54 -16.51 25.58
C SER A 73 21.51 -18.02 25.80
N GLU A 74 22.33 -18.74 25.04
CA GLU A 74 22.78 -20.09 25.42
C GLU A 74 24.10 -19.93 26.18
N GLY A 75 24.02 -19.69 27.48
CA GLY A 75 25.17 -19.60 28.38
C GLY A 75 24.96 -20.53 29.56
N GLY A 76 25.37 -21.79 29.40
CA GLY A 76 25.24 -22.83 30.41
C GLY A 76 26.03 -22.54 31.69
N ALA A 77 25.42 -22.81 32.83
CA ALA A 77 26.12 -23.01 34.09
C ALA A 77 26.31 -24.52 34.26
N GLN A 78 27.57 -24.95 34.26
CA GLN A 78 28.00 -26.23 34.86
C GLN A 78 28.35 -25.99 36.32
#